data_AF-A0A6G1CUP7-F1
#
_entry.id   AF-A0A6G1CUP7-F1
#
_cell.length_a   1.000
_cell.length_b   1.000
_cell.length_c   1.000
_cell.angle_alpha   90.00
_cell.angle_beta   90.00
_cell.angle_gamma   90.00
#
_symmetry.space_group_name_H-M   'P 1'
#
loop_
_entity.id
_entity.type
_entity.pdbx_description
1 polymer ?
#
loop_
_entity_poly.entity_id
_entity_poly.type
_entity_poly.pdbx_seq_one_letter_code
_entity_poly.pdbx_strand_id
1 'polypeptide(L)'
;MGVSSGEEGARNGPSLMPGGHVDAYNNIRDILEKAAAQTEDGPCVTFVGPGGAGNFVKMVHNGIEYGDMQLIAEAYDVLRRRRKRGARPPQAACCGWRKHRMSASRAH
;
A
#
# COMPACT_ATOMS: atom_id res chain seq x y z
N MET A 1 -8.30 -13.80 5.04
CA MET A 1 -7.71 -12.54 5.51
C MET A 1 -6.68 -12.11 4.48
N GLY A 2 -6.71 -10.85 4.07
CA GLY A 2 -5.69 -10.27 3.20
C GLY A 2 -4.48 -9.77 4.00
N VAL A 3 -3.28 -9.87 3.43
CA VAL A 3 -2.03 -9.35 3.99
C VAL A 3 -1.29 -8.57 2.91
N SER A 4 -0.78 -7.36 3.22
CA SER A 4 0.02 -6.55 2.30
C SER A 4 1.20 -5.91 3.01
N SER A 5 2.37 -5.85 2.35
CA SER A 5 3.58 -5.07 2.70
C SER A 5 4.92 -5.71 2.25
N GLY A 6 4.88 -6.87 1.57
CA GLY A 6 6.10 -7.60 1.17
C GLY A 6 6.83 -8.25 2.35
N GLU A 7 8.02 -8.81 2.11
CA GLU A 7 8.81 -9.50 3.15
C GLU A 7 9.22 -8.56 4.28
N GLU A 8 9.74 -7.37 3.94
CA GLU A 8 10.22 -6.39 4.92
C GLU A 8 9.08 -5.88 5.80
N GLY A 9 7.92 -5.60 5.23
CA GLY A 9 6.78 -5.17 6.01
C GLY A 9 6.11 -6.31 6.79
N ALA A 10 6.16 -7.56 6.32
CA ALA A 10 5.70 -8.69 7.14
C ALA A 10 6.50 -8.82 8.45
N ARG A 11 7.76 -8.39 8.47
CA ARG A 11 8.60 -8.37 9.67
C ARG A 11 8.37 -7.15 10.57
N ASN A 12 8.11 -5.99 9.98
CA ASN A 12 8.08 -4.71 10.69
C ASN A 12 6.66 -4.18 10.98
N GLY A 13 5.64 -4.75 10.36
CA GLY A 13 4.26 -4.31 10.47
C GLY A 13 3.55 -4.37 9.11
N PRO A 14 2.78 -5.43 8.81
CA PRO A 14 1.98 -5.47 7.61
C PRO A 14 0.65 -4.72 7.77
N SER A 15 0.00 -4.43 6.65
CA SER A 15 -1.43 -4.13 6.64
C SER A 15 -2.22 -5.45 6.62
N LEU A 16 -3.17 -5.59 7.55
CA LEU A 16 -3.96 -6.80 7.76
C LEU A 16 -5.44 -6.50 7.50
N MET A 17 -6.08 -7.34 6.69
CA MET A 17 -7.47 -7.19 6.26
C MET A 17 -8.30 -8.43 6.64
N PRO A 18 -8.61 -8.64 7.93
CA PRO A 18 -9.44 -9.75 8.39
C PRO A 18 -10.88 -9.62 7.90
N GLY A 19 -11.43 -10.74 7.44
CA GLY A 19 -12.86 -10.90 7.19
C GLY A 19 -13.26 -12.34 7.54
N GLY A 20 -14.55 -12.58 7.76
CA GLY A 20 -15.06 -13.88 8.19
C GLY A 20 -16.01 -13.76 9.37
N HIS A 21 -15.90 -14.66 10.34
CA HIS A 21 -16.71 -14.61 11.56
C HIS A 21 -16.18 -13.54 12.52
N VAL A 22 -17.07 -12.70 13.07
CA VAL A 22 -16.67 -11.63 13.99
C VAL A 22 -16.05 -12.18 15.27
N ASP A 23 -16.58 -13.28 15.80
CA ASP A 23 -16.03 -13.92 17.02
C ASP A 23 -14.60 -14.44 16.80
N ALA A 24 -14.33 -14.99 15.62
CA ALA A 24 -12.99 -15.44 15.27
C ALA A 24 -12.01 -14.26 15.21
N TYR A 25 -12.45 -13.11 14.68
CA TYR A 25 -11.65 -11.88 14.71
C TYR A 25 -11.41 -11.39 16.15
N ASN A 26 -12.45 -11.34 16.98
CA ASN A 26 -12.34 -10.88 18.37
C ASN A 26 -11.33 -11.72 19.17
N ASN A 27 -11.26 -13.03 18.93
CA ASN A 27 -10.30 -13.92 19.60
C ASN A 27 -8.84 -13.66 19.22
N ILE A 28 -8.57 -13.12 18.03
CA ILE A 28 -7.20 -12.89 17.52
C ILE A 28 -6.85 -11.40 17.41
N ARG A 29 -7.81 -10.51 17.73
CA ARG A 29 -7.72 -9.07 17.53
C ARG A 29 -6.45 -8.48 18.14
N ASP A 30 -6.19 -8.77 19.41
CA ASP A 30 -5.05 -8.23 20.14
C ASP A 30 -3.70 -8.61 19.51
N ILE A 31 -3.62 -9.81 18.92
CA ILE A 31 -2.41 -10.29 18.24
C ILE A 31 -2.23 -9.53 16.92
N LEU A 32 -3.31 -9.36 16.16
CA LEU A 32 -3.26 -8.67 14.87
C LEU A 32 -2.97 -7.18 15.04
N GLU A 33 -3.57 -6.51 16.04
CA GLU A 33 -3.33 -5.09 16.32
C GLU A 33 -1.88 -4.83 16.72
N LYS A 34 -1.26 -5.74 17.50
CA LYS A 34 0.16 -5.64 17.87
C LYS A 34 1.11 -5.98 16.73
N ALA A 35 0.70 -6.84 15.80
CA ALA A 35 1.53 -7.25 14.68
C ALA A 35 1.45 -6.26 13.50
N ALA A 36 0.35 -5.53 13.33
CA ALA A 36 0.16 -4.59 12.23
C ALA A 36 1.06 -3.35 12.34
N ALA A 37 1.29 -2.67 11.21
CA ALA A 37 1.95 -1.35 11.20
C ALA A 37 1.15 -0.33 12.03
N GLN A 38 1.84 0.61 12.67
CA GLN A 38 1.22 1.59 13.57
C GLN A 38 1.31 2.98 12.97
N THR A 39 0.17 3.58 12.62
CA THR A 39 0.12 4.96 12.12
C THR A 39 -0.40 5.91 13.19
N GLU A 40 -0.31 7.22 12.93
CA GLU A 40 -0.92 8.25 13.80
C GLU A 40 -2.44 8.04 13.97
N ASP A 41 -3.09 7.42 12.97
CA ASP A 41 -4.52 7.11 12.96
C ASP A 41 -4.86 5.77 13.63
N GLY A 42 -3.85 4.97 14.03
CA GLY A 42 -4.01 3.68 14.69
C GLY A 42 -3.35 2.49 13.96
N PRO A 43 -3.58 1.25 14.43
CA PRO A 43 -3.01 0.07 13.81
C PRO A 43 -3.64 -0.18 12.42
N CYS A 44 -2.82 -0.60 11.45
CA CYS A 44 -3.22 -0.92 10.09
C CYS A 44 -3.95 -2.28 9.98
N VAL A 45 -4.93 -2.49 10.84
CA VAL A 45 -5.84 -3.64 10.84
C VAL A 45 -7.24 -3.21 11.23
N THR A 46 -8.23 -3.74 10.53
CA THR A 46 -9.63 -3.57 10.91
C THR A 46 -10.45 -4.75 10.41
N PHE A 47 -11.54 -5.08 11.11
CA PHE A 47 -12.47 -6.09 10.64
C PHE A 47 -13.24 -5.55 9.44
N VAL A 48 -12.99 -6.14 8.27
CA VAL A 48 -13.51 -5.66 6.99
C VAL A 48 -14.97 -6.07 6.78
N GLY A 49 -15.36 -7.25 7.24
CA GLY A 49 -16.72 -7.75 7.07
C GLY A 49 -16.83 -9.28 7.02
N PRO A 50 -18.05 -9.80 6.82
CA PRO A 50 -18.32 -11.23 6.83
C PRO A 50 -17.71 -11.96 5.63
N GLY A 51 -17.53 -13.28 5.79
CA GLY A 51 -17.07 -14.17 4.72
C GLY A 51 -15.74 -13.73 4.08
N GLY A 52 -15.73 -13.62 2.75
CA GLY A 52 -14.53 -13.31 1.96
C GLY A 52 -14.14 -11.83 1.89
N ALA A 53 -14.79 -10.93 2.63
CA ALA A 53 -14.62 -9.49 2.49
C ALA A 53 -13.16 -9.01 2.58
N GLY A 54 -12.39 -9.56 3.53
CA GLY A 54 -10.96 -9.24 3.67
C GLY A 54 -10.10 -9.64 2.46
N ASN A 55 -10.42 -10.77 1.81
CA ASN A 55 -9.72 -11.19 0.60
C ASN A 55 -10.12 -10.32 -0.60
N PHE A 56 -11.38 -9.88 -0.65
CA PHE A 56 -11.87 -8.97 -1.69
C PHE A 56 -11.18 -7.61 -1.61
N VAL A 57 -11.07 -7.02 -0.41
CA VAL A 57 -10.34 -5.75 -0.23
C VAL A 57 -8.87 -5.89 -0.62
N LYS A 58 -8.23 -7.02 -0.31
CA LYS A 58 -6.86 -7.30 -0.78
C LYS A 58 -6.76 -7.40 -2.30
N MET A 59 -7.74 -8.01 -2.95
CA MET A 59 -7.78 -8.08 -4.41
C MET A 59 -7.91 -6.67 -5.03
N VAL A 60 -8.75 -5.80 -4.45
CA VAL A 60 -8.87 -4.40 -4.88
C VAL A 60 -7.58 -3.61 -4.60
N HIS A 61 -6.93 -3.82 -3.46
CA HIS A 61 -5.64 -3.20 -3.13
C HIS A 61 -4.58 -3.51 -4.20
N ASN A 62 -4.44 -4.78 -4.59
CA ASN A 62 -3.52 -5.17 -5.66
C ASN A 62 -3.92 -4.52 -6.99
N GLY A 63 -5.22 -4.43 -7.29
CA GLY A 63 -5.72 -3.75 -8.50
C GLY A 63 -5.31 -2.26 -8.55
N ILE A 64 -5.43 -1.54 -7.44
CA ILE A 64 -4.98 -0.15 -7.32
C ILE A 64 -3.46 -0.06 -7.48
N GLU A 65 -2.71 -0.97 -6.85
CA GLU A 65 -1.24 -1.03 -6.96
C GLU A 65 -0.78 -1.16 -8.42
N TYR A 66 -1.41 -2.05 -9.20
CA TYR A 66 -1.12 -2.17 -10.64
C TYR A 66 -1.45 -0.89 -11.41
N GLY A 67 -2.55 -0.22 -11.08
CA GLY A 67 -2.94 1.05 -11.68
C GLY A 67 -1.90 2.15 -11.42
N ASP A 68 -1.47 2.31 -10.17
CA ASP A 68 -0.47 3.29 -9.78
C ASP A 68 0.90 3.04 -10.43
N MET A 69 1.33 1.78 -10.48
CA MET A 69 2.57 1.40 -11.17
C MET A 69 2.52 1.77 -12.65
N GLN A 70 1.40 1.51 -13.33
CA GLN A 70 1.21 1.85 -14.74
C GLN A 70 1.21 3.36 -14.96
N LEU A 71 0.50 4.12 -14.13
CA LEU A 71 0.47 5.59 -14.21
C LEU A 71 1.85 6.20 -14.04
N ILE A 72 2.64 5.71 -13.07
CA ILE A 72 4.03 6.17 -12.86
C ILE A 72 4.91 5.80 -14.06
N ALA A 73 4.76 4.58 -14.60
CA ALA A 73 5.53 4.12 -15.75
C ALA A 73 5.24 4.94 -17.02
N GLU A 74 3.97 5.23 -17.30
CA GLU A 74 3.56 6.06 -18.43
C GLU A 74 4.03 7.51 -18.28
N ALA A 75 3.88 8.09 -17.09
CA ALA A 75 4.38 9.43 -16.81
C ALA A 75 5.90 9.52 -17.01
N TYR A 76 6.65 8.50 -16.55
CA TYR A 76 8.09 8.40 -16.78
C TYR A 76 8.43 8.28 -18.27
N ASP A 77 7.71 7.45 -19.02
CA ASP A 77 7.95 7.24 -20.45
C ASP A 77 7.65 8.49 -21.29
N VAL A 78 6.57 9.22 -20.97
CA VAL A 78 6.26 10.54 -21.56
C VAL A 78 7.40 11.52 -21.32
N LEU A 79 7.87 11.65 -20.08
CA LEU A 79 8.99 12.51 -19.72
C LEU A 79 10.27 12.11 -20.45
N ARG A 80 10.53 10.80 -20.58
CA ARG A 80 11.71 10.29 -21.28
C ARG A 80 11.68 10.59 -22.77
N ARG A 81 10.54 10.39 -23.44
CA ARG A 81 10.39 10.56 -24.91
C ARG A 81 10.31 12.02 -25.35
N ARG A 82 9.72 12.90 -24.53
CA ARG A 82 9.55 14.32 -24.87
C ARG A 82 10.75 15.20 -24.51
N ARG A 83 11.75 14.66 -23.81
CA ARG A 83 12.92 15.41 -23.33
C ARG A 83 13.89 15.76 -24.47
N LYS A 84 14.38 17.02 -24.50
CA LYS A 84 15.49 17.46 -25.37
C LYS A 84 16.82 16.85 -24.91
N ARG A 85 17.74 16.54 -25.84
CA ARG A 85 19.09 16.06 -25.50
C ARG A 85 19.77 17.06 -24.55
N GLY A 86 20.27 16.58 -23.40
CA GLY A 86 20.95 17.38 -22.37
C GLY A 86 20.08 17.86 -21.19
N ALA A 87 18.76 17.71 -21.22
CA ALA A 87 17.90 18.08 -20.08
C ALA A 87 18.04 17.10 -18.90
N ARG A 88 17.61 17.51 -17.69
CA ARG A 88 17.74 16.74 -16.44
C ARG A 88 17.04 15.35 -16.57
N PRO A 89 17.59 14.27 -15.98
CA PRO A 89 16.99 12.93 -16.05
C PRO A 89 15.58 12.89 -15.42
N PRO A 90 14.64 12.07 -15.95
CA PRO A 90 13.28 11.97 -15.42
C PRO A 90 13.21 11.58 -13.93
N GLN A 91 14.23 10.87 -13.44
CA GLN A 91 14.41 10.52 -12.04
C GLN A 91 14.36 11.77 -11.13
N ALA A 92 14.92 12.90 -11.57
CA ALA A 92 14.89 14.14 -10.79
C ALA A 92 13.46 14.70 -10.65
N ALA A 93 12.62 14.53 -11.67
CA ALA A 93 11.21 14.91 -11.62
C ALA A 93 10.43 13.99 -10.68
N CYS A 94 10.63 12.67 -10.77
CA CYS A 94 10.04 11.70 -9.84
C CYS A 94 10.47 11.97 -8.39
N CYS A 95 11.75 12.29 -8.15
CA CYS A 95 12.22 12.71 -6.83
C CYS A 95 11.55 14.01 -6.34
N GLY A 96 11.26 14.95 -7.24
CA GLY A 96 10.51 16.16 -6.93
C GLY A 96 9.07 15.86 -6.51
N TRP A 97 8.36 15.01 -7.26
CA TRP A 97 6.99 14.62 -6.94
C TRP A 97 6.87 13.96 -5.56
N ARG A 98 7.84 13.10 -5.21
CA ARG A 98 7.92 12.47 -3.88
C ARG A 98 8.04 13.47 -2.73
N LYS A 99 8.72 14.61 -2.93
CA LYS A 99 8.89 15.65 -1.89
C LYS A 99 7.64 16.53 -1.73
N HIS A 100 6.68 16.39 -2.64
CA HIS A 100 5.46 17.16 -2.67
C HIS A 100 4.26 16.20 -2.62
N ARG A 101 3.24 16.46 -3.43
CA ARG A 101 1.89 15.88 -3.28
C ARG A 101 1.77 14.39 -3.63
N MET A 102 2.82 13.76 -4.17
CA MET A 102 2.83 12.33 -4.53
C MET A 102 3.75 11.51 -3.62
N SER A 103 3.87 11.90 -2.35
CA SER A 103 4.52 11.07 -1.36
C SER A 103 3.66 9.86 -1.03
N ALA A 104 4.12 8.66 -1.38
CA ALA A 104 3.58 7.44 -0.79
C ALA A 104 4.12 7.32 0.64
N SER A 105 3.22 7.36 1.64
CA SER A 105 3.58 7.17 3.04
C SER A 105 3.98 5.70 3.29
N ARG A 106 5.05 5.49 4.05
CA ARG A 106 5.31 4.19 4.68
C ARG A 106 4.50 4.15 5.96
N ALA A 107 3.70 3.11 6.14
CA ALA A 107 3.21 2.77 7.47
C ALA A 107 4.44 2.31 8.25
N HIS A 108 4.81 3.06 9.30
CA HIS A 108 5.97 2.78 10.15
C HIS A 108 5.59 1.98 11.38
#